data_AF-A0A5D3CWD3-F1
#
_entry.id   AF-A0A5D3CWD3-F1
#
_cell.length_a   1.000
_cell.length_b   1.000
_cell.length_c   1.000
_cell.angle_alpha   90.00
_cell.angle_beta   90.00
_cell.angle_gamma   90.00
#
_symmetry.space_group_name_H-M   'P 1'
#
loop_
_entity.id
_entity.type
_entity.pdbx_description
1 polymer ?
#
loop_
_entity_poly.entity_id
_entity_poly.type
_entity_poly.pdbx_seq_one_letter_code
_entity_poly.pdbx_strand_id
1 'polypeptide(L)' 'MMHSVALPIIGLVKRTMIRLGGWSGLVNFVVVKMDDFDVVLGMEFLLEHQIIPMPLAKCLAITGSTPLLYRLTYASQMG' A
#
# COMPACT_ATOMS: atom_id res chain seq x y z
N MET A 1 -15.12 -0.08 22.68
CA MET A 1 -14.49 1.14 22.15
C MET A 1 -13.05 0.77 21.82
N MET A 2 -12.69 0.66 20.54
CA MET A 2 -11.30 0.36 20.14
C MET A 2 -10.51 1.68 20.14
N HIS A 3 -9.55 1.82 21.04
CA HIS A 3 -8.59 2.92 21.01
C HIS A 3 -7.31 2.36 20.42
N SER A 4 -6.90 2.87 19.26
CA SER A 4 -5.59 2.56 18.69
C SER A 4 -4.55 3.43 19.40
N VAL A 5 -3.50 2.80 19.95
CA VAL A 5 -2.36 3.51 20.54
C VAL A 5 -1.47 3.98 19.39
N ALA A 6 -1.13 5.27 19.36
CA ALA A 6 -0.17 5.77 18.39
C ALA A 6 1.20 5.15 18.64
N LEU A 7 1.70 4.37 17.69
CA LEU A 7 3.03 3.75 17.77
C LEU A 7 4.08 4.71 17.19
N PRO A 8 5.28 4.77 17.78
CA PRO A 8 6.33 5.67 17.30
C PRO A 8 6.81 5.23 15.91
N ILE A 9 7.06 6.22 15.06
CA ILE A 9 7.80 6.02 13.81
C ILE A 9 9.24 5.69 14.18
N ILE A 10 9.73 4.53 13.75
CA ILE A 10 11.09 4.06 14.05
C ILE A 10 12.06 4.33 12.90
N GLY A 11 11.58 4.68 11.71
CA GLY A 11 12.45 5.01 10.59
C GLY A 11 11.74 5.54 9.34
N LEU A 12 12.55 5.98 8.38
CA LEU A 12 12.13 6.42 7.06
C LEU A 12 13.05 5.78 6.02
N VAL A 13 12.46 5.04 5.07
CA VAL A 13 13.17 4.45 3.94
C VAL A 13 12.74 5.21 2.69
N LYS A 14 13.68 5.83 1.98
CA LYS A 14 13.38 6.69 0.83
C LYS A 14 13.66 5.98 -0.50
N ARG A 15 12.88 6.34 -1.53
CA ARG A 15 13.06 5.90 -2.93
C ARG A 15 13.23 4.39 -3.07
N THR A 16 12.36 3.63 -2.42
CA THR A 16 12.32 2.18 -2.53
C THR A 16 11.57 1.79 -3.78
N MET A 17 12.19 1.01 -4.67
CA MET A 17 11.48 0.41 -5.79
C MET A 17 10.52 -0.65 -5.27
N ILE A 18 9.22 -0.46 -5.47
CA ILE A 18 8.21 -1.46 -5.14
C ILE A 18 7.56 -2.00 -6.39
N ARG A 19 6.98 -3.20 -6.26
CA ARG A 19 6.23 -3.86 -7.32
C ARG A 19 4.84 -4.22 -6.81
N LEU A 20 3.81 -3.71 -7.47
CA LEU A 20 2.41 -4.08 -7.23
C LEU A 20 1.88 -4.75 -8.49
N GLY A 21 1.88 -6.09 -8.49
CA GLY A 21 1.62 -6.86 -9.70
C GLY A 21 2.59 -6.48 -10.83
N GLY A 22 2.06 -5.89 -11.90
CA GLY A 22 2.82 -5.44 -13.07
C GLY A 22 3.28 -3.98 -13.00
N TRP A 23 2.89 -3.22 -11.98
CA TRP A 23 3.32 -1.85 -11.77
C TRP A 23 4.56 -1.81 -10.89
N SER A 24 5.46 -0.88 -11.17
CA SER A 24 6.62 -0.60 -10.32
C SER A 24 6.85 0.91 -10.21
N GLY A 25 7.22 1.36 -9.01
CA GLY A 25 7.46 2.77 -8.73
C GLY A 25 8.36 2.96 -7.52
N LEU A 26 8.96 4.16 -7.43
CA LEU A 26 9.76 4.55 -6.28
C LEU A 26 8.86 5.18 -5.21
N VAL A 27 8.92 4.65 -3.99
CA VAL A 27 8.07 5.06 -2.88
C VAL A 27 8.90 5.30 -1.63
N ASN A 28 8.49 6.29 -0.84
CA ASN A 28 9.03 6.50 0.49
C ASN A 28 8.17 5.75 1.52
N PHE A 29 8.80 5.00 2.42
CA PHE A 29 8.13 4.27 3.50
C PHE A 29 8.48 4.86 4.84
N VAL A 30 7.46 5.11 5.64
CA VAL A 30 7.62 5.28 7.08
C VAL A 30 7.60 3.89 7.71
N VAL A 31 8.57 3.60 8.55
CA VAL A 31 8.65 2.34 9.29
C VAL A 31 8.08 2.56 10.67
N VAL A 32 7.04 1.80 11.00
CA VAL A 32 6.35 1.81 12.30
C VAL A 32 6.19 0.35 12.71
N LYS A 33 6.28 0.04 14.00
CA LYS A 33 5.87 -1.28 14.49
C LYS A 33 4.35 -1.39 14.31
N MET A 34 3.86 -2.39 13.60
CA MET A 34 2.43 -2.65 13.42
C MET A 34 2.16 -4.13 13.73
N ASP A 35 1.04 -4.43 14.37
CA ASP A 35 0.71 -5.79 14.80
C ASP A 35 -0.09 -6.57 13.74
N ASP A 36 -0.87 -5.86 12.89
CA ASP A 36 -1.87 -6.49 12.01
C ASP A 36 -1.43 -6.60 10.54
N PHE A 37 -0.51 -5.75 10.08
CA PHE A 37 -0.12 -5.66 8.67
C PHE A 37 1.37 -5.34 8.51
N ASP A 38 2.03 -5.98 7.53
CA ASP A 38 3.42 -5.70 7.18
C ASP A 38 3.60 -4.34 6.48
N VAL A 39 2.64 -3.95 5.63
CA VAL A 39 2.68 -2.71 4.84
C VAL A 39 1.28 -2.11 4.72
N VAL A 40 1.17 -0.81 4.96
CA VAL A 40 -0.06 -0.03 4.73
C VAL A 40 0.21 1.00 3.63
N LEU A 41 -0.67 1.03 2.63
CA LEU A 41 -0.63 2.05 1.58
C LEU A 41 -1.44 3.27 2.06
N GLY A 42 -0.75 4.38 2.31
CA GLY A 42 -1.38 5.63 2.73
C GLY A 42 -2.11 6.33 1.59
N MET A 43 -2.95 7.31 1.93
CA MET A 43 -3.68 8.12 0.94
C MET A 43 -2.74 8.92 0.02
N GLU A 44 -1.59 9.38 0.54
CA GLU A 44 -0.58 10.08 -0.27
C GLU A 44 -0.06 9.20 -1.42
N PHE A 45 0.20 7.92 -1.15
CA PHE A 45 0.60 6.96 -2.17
C PHE A 45 -0.48 6.80 -3.26
N LEU A 46 -1.76 6.76 -2.87
CA LEU A 46 -2.86 6.67 -3.83
C LEU A 46 -2.93 7.91 -4.72
N LEU A 47 -2.74 9.11 -4.15
CA LEU A 47 -2.78 10.36 -4.89
C LEU A 47 -1.57 10.52 -5.81
N GLU A 48 -0.35 10.28 -5.30
CA GLU A 48 0.90 10.45 -6.04
C GLU A 48 0.98 9.54 -7.28
N HIS A 49 0.37 8.34 -7.20
CA HIS A 49 0.43 7.36 -8.28
C HIS A 49 -0.91 7.13 -8.99
N GLN A 50 -1.89 8.01 -8.76
CA GLN A 50 -3.20 7.98 -9.42
C GLN A 50 -3.87 6.61 -9.28
N ILE A 51 -3.94 6.12 -8.04
CA ILE A 51 -4.54 4.82 -7.72
C ILE A 51 -5.96 5.04 -7.22
N ILE A 52 -6.91 4.37 -7.87
CA ILE A 52 -8.33 4.38 -7.50
C ILE A 52 -8.64 3.04 -6.80
N PRO A 53 -8.96 3.05 -5.49
CA PRO A 53 -9.46 1.85 -4.85
C PRO A 53 -10.86 1.52 -5.37
N MET A 54 -11.09 0.26 -5.72
CA MET A 54 -12.38 -0.26 -6.19
C MET A 54 -12.86 -1.37 -5.25
N PRO A 55 -13.47 -1.04 -4.09
CA PRO A 55 -13.82 -2.02 -3.07
C PRO A 55 -14.76 -3.10 -3.57
N LEU A 56 -15.77 -2.72 -4.38
CA LEU A 56 -16.75 -3.67 -4.93
C LEU A 56 -16.10 -4.71 -5.85
N ALA A 57 -15.11 -4.29 -6.64
CA ALA A 57 -14.36 -5.19 -7.51
C ALA A 57 -13.26 -5.95 -6.77
N LYS A 58 -12.97 -5.58 -5.52
CA LYS A 58 -11.78 -6.00 -4.75
C LYS A 58 -10.51 -5.77 -5.57
N CYS A 59 -10.37 -4.58 -6.15
CA CYS A 59 -9.24 -4.22 -6.99
C CYS A 59 -8.68 -2.84 -6.66
N LEU A 60 -7.45 -2.60 -7.10
CA LEU A 60 -6.86 -1.26 -7.24
C LEU A 60 -6.65 -0.98 -8.73
N ALA A 61 -7.07 0.19 -9.20
CA ALA A 61 -6.78 0.64 -10.55
C ALA A 61 -5.67 1.69 -10.51
N ILE A 62 -4.60 1.49 -11.27
CA ILE A 62 -3.51 2.46 -11.41
C ILE A 62 -3.74 3.16 -12.75
N THR A 63 -4.12 4.43 -12.73
CA THR A 63 -4.65 5.14 -13.91
C THR A 63 -3.67 6.12 -14.55
N GLY A 64 -2.37 6.02 -14.23
CA GLY A 64 -1.30 6.87 -14.75
C GLY A 64 -1.16 6.85 -16.27
N SER A 65 -0.09 6.25 -16.78
CA SER A 65 0.18 6.19 -18.23
C SER A 65 -0.61 5.09 -18.96
N THR A 66 -0.86 3.98 -18.27
CA THR A 66 -1.53 2.80 -18.81
C THR A 66 -2.45 2.26 -17.72
N PRO A 67 -3.79 2.32 -17.90
CA PRO A 67 -4.71 1.83 -16.90
C PRO A 67 -4.52 0.34 -16.66
N LEU A 68 -4.12 -0.05 -15.44
CA LEU A 68 -3.97 -1.44 -15.05
C LEU A 68 -4.85 -1.72 -13.82
N LEU A 69 -5.60 -2.82 -13.88
CA LEU A 69 -6.47 -3.28 -12.79
C LEU A 69 -5.82 -4.46 -12.07
N TYR A 70 -5.57 -4.31 -10.78
CA TYR A 70 -5.00 -5.36 -9.94
C TYR A 70 -6.01 -5.87 -8.95
N ARG A 71 -6.29 -7.18 -9.01
CA ARG A 71 -7.13 -7.86 -8.03
C ARG A 71 -6.39 -7.96 -6.71
N LEU A 72 -7.04 -7.51 -5.65
CA LEU A 72 -6.61 -7.73 -4.28
C LEU A 72 -6.95 -9.16 -3.88
N THR A 73 -5.92 -9.99 -3.75
CA THR A 73 -6.01 -11.31 -3.12
C THR A 73 -5.40 -11.22 -1.73
N TYR A 74 -6.12 -11.68 -0.72
CA TYR A 74 -5.52 -11.92 0.59
C TYR A 74 -4.54 -13.07 0.43
N ALA A 75 -3.23 -12.80 0.48
CA ALA A 75 -2.27 -13.86 0.72
C ALA A 75 -2.41 -14.21 2.20
N SER A 76 -3.14 -15.26 2.54
CA SER A 76 -2.91 -15.91 3.84
C SER A 76 -1.47 -16.41 3.78
N GLN A 77 -0.56 -15.76 4.50
CA GLN A 77 0.78 -16.31 4.65
C GLN A 77 0.59 -17.69 5.31
N MET A 78 0.93 -18.75 4.58
CA MET A 78 1.17 -20.05 5.17
C MET A 78 2.57 -19.98 5.77
N GLY A 79 2.63 -20.01 7.10
CA GLY A 79 3.86 -19.95 7.89
C GLY A 79 3.52 -19.74 9.35
#